data_AF-A0A7W1A4J7-F1
#
_entry.id   AF-A0A7W1A4J7-F1
#
_cell.length_a   1.000
_cell.length_b   1.000
_cell.length_c   1.000
_cell.angle_alpha   90.00
_cell.angle_beta   90.00
_cell.angle_gamma   90.00
#
_symmetry.space_group_name_H-M   'P 1'
#
loop_
_entity.id
_entity.type
_entity.pdbx_description
1 polymer ?
#
loop_
_entity_poly.entity_id
_entity_poly.type
_entity_poly.pdbx_seq_one_letter_code
_entity_poly.pdbx_strand_id
1 'polypeptide(L)'
;MKENYRSKSGRRIAAGVALACAGCMVQPAPAPAPRRSPPPVPMRELPPLPIESTVDAAVVPVQSQGGRITITSTNTDIRELLPLLASAAGVNLVMGPDVRGKVSVRFQDVPAIDALKAVIDQAGLTVGGTAPRAPWAKPVFYDLPVNVNYASETTLRSRFDITPELAHWVVKARTMTVK
;
A
#
# COMPACT_ATOMS: atom_id res chain seq x y z
N MET A 1 -27.65 70.46 -2.87
CA MET A 1 -26.45 69.82 -3.44
C MET A 1 -26.89 69.04 -4.67
N LYS A 2 -26.43 69.50 -5.84
CA LYS A 2 -26.58 68.98 -7.21
C LYS A 2 -27.92 69.19 -7.93
N GLU A 3 -27.81 70.10 -8.87
CA GLU A 3 -28.71 70.58 -9.89
C GLU A 3 -28.34 69.96 -11.26
N ASN A 4 -29.33 69.89 -12.16
CA ASN A 4 -29.25 69.63 -13.61
C ASN A 4 -28.77 68.21 -14.03
N TYR A 5 -29.42 67.50 -14.96
CA TYR A 5 -29.77 67.97 -16.30
C TYR A 5 -30.81 67.06 -17.01
N ARG A 6 -31.82 67.76 -17.52
CA ARG A 6 -32.75 67.57 -18.67
C ARG A 6 -32.44 66.53 -19.77
N SER A 7 -33.55 66.08 -20.39
CA SER A 7 -33.74 65.76 -21.83
C SER A 7 -33.83 64.26 -22.19
N LYS A 8 -35.03 63.65 -22.35
CA LYS A 8 -36.05 63.79 -23.43
C LYS A 8 -35.66 63.14 -24.77
N SER A 9 -36.07 61.88 -24.97
CA SER A 9 -36.73 61.32 -26.18
C SER A 9 -36.86 59.80 -25.94
N GLY A 10 -38.00 59.11 -25.98
CA GLY A 10 -39.21 59.32 -26.75
C GLY A 10 -39.12 58.48 -28.02
N ARG A 11 -39.88 57.36 -28.10
CA ARG A 11 -40.89 57.09 -29.15
C ARG A 11 -41.12 55.58 -29.47
N ARG A 12 -42.38 55.16 -29.20
CA ARG A 12 -43.22 54.10 -29.84
C ARG A 12 -42.83 52.64 -29.55
N ILE A 13 -43.59 51.86 -28.75
CA ILE A 13 -44.97 51.34 -28.87
C ILE A 13 -45.29 50.69 -30.22
N ALA A 14 -45.47 49.37 -30.16
CA ALA A 14 -46.47 48.51 -30.84
C ALA A 14 -45.80 47.15 -31.06
N ALA A 15 -46.41 45.99 -30.95
CA ALA A 15 -47.68 45.47 -30.47
C ALA A 15 -47.55 43.95 -30.72
N GLY A 16 -48.36 43.12 -30.04
CA GLY A 16 -48.62 41.78 -30.56
C GLY A 16 -48.15 40.64 -29.67
N VAL A 17 -49.03 40.30 -28.74
CA VAL A 17 -49.18 39.00 -28.09
C VAL A 17 -49.28 37.90 -29.16
N ALA A 18 -48.54 36.80 -28.99
CA ALA A 18 -49.03 35.45 -29.29
C ALA A 18 -48.11 34.40 -28.65
N LEU A 19 -48.66 33.77 -27.62
CA LEU A 19 -48.24 32.50 -27.05
C LEU A 19 -48.16 31.44 -28.16
N ALA A 20 -47.03 30.76 -28.31
CA ALA A 20 -46.97 29.43 -28.92
C ALA A 20 -45.75 28.67 -28.37
N CYS A 21 -46.00 27.88 -27.34
CA CYS A 21 -45.18 26.75 -26.98
C CYS A 21 -45.02 25.82 -28.19
N ALA A 22 -43.80 25.33 -28.42
CA ALA A 22 -43.47 23.96 -28.85
C ALA A 22 -42.23 23.99 -29.74
N GLY A 23 -41.14 23.40 -29.25
CA GLY A 23 -40.00 23.10 -30.10
C GLY A 23 -38.66 23.20 -29.38
N CYS A 24 -38.43 22.33 -28.40
CA CYS A 24 -37.08 21.92 -28.07
C CYS A 24 -36.44 21.33 -29.34
N MET A 25 -35.70 22.14 -30.09
CA MET A 25 -34.86 21.64 -31.17
C MET A 25 -33.64 20.96 -30.52
N VAL A 26 -33.84 19.72 -30.11
CA VAL A 26 -32.76 18.76 -29.85
C VAL A 26 -32.07 18.54 -31.19
N GLN A 27 -30.85 19.04 -31.34
CA GLN A 27 -30.01 18.67 -32.47
C GLN A 27 -29.70 17.17 -32.37
N PRO A 28 -29.99 16.35 -33.40
CA PRO A 28 -29.55 14.97 -33.43
C PRO A 28 -28.03 14.94 -33.60
N ALA A 29 -27.34 14.28 -32.65
CA ALA A 29 -25.91 14.08 -32.72
C ALA A 29 -25.52 13.41 -34.05
N PRO A 30 -24.42 13.83 -34.71
CA PRO A 30 -23.96 13.19 -35.93
C PRO A 30 -23.59 11.73 -35.64
N ALA A 31 -24.07 10.82 -36.49
CA ALA A 31 -23.81 9.39 -36.38
C ALA A 31 -22.30 9.11 -36.25
N PRO A 32 -21.88 8.19 -35.35
CA PRO A 32 -20.48 7.79 -35.28
C PRO A 32 -20.09 7.11 -36.59
N ALA A 33 -18.98 7.56 -37.18
CA ALA A 33 -18.42 6.95 -38.39
C ALA A 33 -18.25 5.43 -38.20
N PRO A 34 -18.45 4.62 -39.27
CA PRO A 34 -18.25 3.18 -39.18
C PRO A 34 -16.80 2.90 -38.77
N ARG A 35 -16.63 2.29 -37.58
CA ARG A 35 -15.34 1.83 -37.10
C ARG A 35 -14.83 0.81 -38.11
N ARG A 36 -13.83 1.19 -38.92
CA ARG A 36 -13.07 0.22 -39.71
C ARG A 36 -12.48 -0.77 -38.71
N SER A 37 -12.82 -2.04 -38.83
CA SER A 37 -12.21 -3.11 -38.06
C SER A 37 -10.69 -2.99 -38.21
N PRO A 38 -9.92 -2.94 -37.10
CA PRO A 38 -8.48 -2.96 -37.20
C PRO A 38 -8.05 -4.24 -37.94
N PRO A 39 -7.01 -4.17 -38.78
CA PRO A 39 -6.49 -5.36 -39.45
C PRO A 39 -6.11 -6.43 -38.41
N PRO A 40 -6.26 -7.73 -38.73
CA PRO A 40 -5.84 -8.79 -37.81
C PRO A 40 -4.34 -8.65 -37.57
N VAL A 41 -3.98 -8.27 -36.35
CA VAL A 41 -2.60 -8.32 -35.88
C VAL A 41 -2.17 -9.79 -35.95
N PRO A 42 -1.18 -10.16 -36.79
CA PRO A 42 -0.67 -11.52 -36.78
C PRO A 42 -0.12 -11.80 -35.38
N MET A 43 -0.68 -12.84 -34.75
CA MET A 43 -0.28 -13.31 -33.43
C MET A 43 1.19 -13.73 -33.52
N ARG A 44 2.12 -12.83 -33.18
CA ARG A 44 3.47 -13.23 -32.85
C ARG A 44 3.36 -13.92 -31.50
N GLU A 45 3.48 -15.24 -31.51
CA GLU A 45 3.62 -16.03 -30.29
C GLU A 45 4.79 -15.45 -29.51
N LEU A 46 4.47 -14.86 -28.35
CA LEU A 46 5.46 -14.26 -27.46
C LEU A 46 6.44 -15.36 -27.09
N PRO A 47 7.77 -15.15 -27.23
CA PRO A 47 8.73 -16.10 -26.70
C PRO A 47 8.42 -16.31 -25.21
N PRO A 48 8.49 -17.54 -24.69
CA PRO A 48 8.27 -17.78 -23.28
C PRO A 48 9.24 -16.91 -22.50
N LEU A 49 8.69 -15.98 -21.72
CA LEU A 49 9.48 -15.15 -20.83
C LEU A 49 10.25 -16.09 -19.91
N PRO A 50 11.58 -15.93 -19.76
CA PRO A 50 12.31 -16.59 -18.69
C PRO A 50 11.66 -16.15 -17.39
N ILE A 51 10.91 -17.05 -16.76
CA ILE A 51 10.58 -16.91 -15.33
C ILE A 51 11.89 -17.13 -14.60
N GLU A 52 12.71 -16.09 -14.53
CA GLU A 52 13.77 -16.01 -13.54
C GLU A 52 13.09 -15.99 -12.18
N SER A 53 13.04 -17.17 -11.57
CA SER A 53 12.73 -17.36 -10.17
C SER A 53 13.63 -16.46 -9.34
N THR A 54 13.12 -15.29 -8.96
CA THR A 54 13.66 -14.50 -7.86
C THR A 54 13.24 -15.18 -6.57
N VAL A 55 13.86 -16.33 -6.29
CA VAL A 55 13.86 -16.92 -4.96
C VAL A 55 14.72 -16.06 -4.05
N ASP A 56 14.18 -15.82 -2.87
CA ASP A 56 14.79 -15.15 -1.73
C ASP A 56 15.18 -13.69 -1.94
N ALA A 57 14.15 -12.83 -1.94
CA ALA A 57 14.20 -11.68 -1.06
C ALA A 57 14.24 -12.19 0.39
N ALA A 58 15.39 -12.76 0.79
CA ALA A 58 15.80 -12.72 2.17
C ALA A 58 15.66 -11.25 2.55
N VAL A 59 14.68 -10.95 3.41
CA VAL A 59 14.62 -9.68 4.12
C VAL A 59 15.92 -9.68 4.90
N VAL A 60 16.97 -9.11 4.30
CA VAL A 60 18.19 -8.79 5.00
C VAL A 60 17.68 -7.91 6.13
N PRO A 61 17.77 -8.33 7.40
CA PRO A 61 17.52 -7.39 8.46
C PRO A 61 18.50 -6.26 8.17
N VAL A 62 17.99 -5.06 7.84
CA VAL A 62 18.80 -3.86 7.82
C VAL A 62 19.30 -3.73 9.25
N GLN A 63 20.46 -4.33 9.50
CA GLN A 63 21.25 -4.07 10.66
C GLN A 63 21.81 -2.69 10.36
N SER A 64 21.10 -1.65 10.80
CA SER A 64 21.67 -0.32 10.93
C SER A 64 22.92 -0.48 11.77
N GLN A 65 24.07 -0.56 11.10
CA GLN A 65 25.39 -0.40 11.69
C GLN A 65 25.48 1.09 12.03
N GLY A 66 24.76 1.47 13.09
CA GLY A 66 24.60 2.85 13.52
C GLY A 66 25.90 3.33 14.12
N GLY A 67 26.43 4.44 13.59
CA GLY A 67 27.52 5.16 14.23
C GLY A 67 27.15 5.46 15.69
N ARG A 68 28.15 5.36 16.57
CA ARG A 68 27.99 5.79 17.96
C ARG A 68 28.04 7.30 18.02
N ILE A 69 27.15 7.88 18.81
CA ILE A 69 27.05 9.33 18.96
C ILE A 69 27.21 9.74 20.41
N THR A 70 27.87 10.88 20.58
CA THR A 70 27.96 11.59 21.86
C THR A 70 27.47 13.01 21.60
N ILE A 71 26.26 13.31 22.09
CA ILE A 71 25.62 14.61 21.89
C ILE A 71 24.92 15.02 23.18
N THR A 72 24.98 16.31 23.51
CA THR A 72 24.22 16.91 24.60
C THR A 72 23.34 18.00 24.02
N SER A 73 22.04 17.92 24.26
CA SER A 73 21.07 18.92 23.81
C SER A 73 20.18 19.31 24.99
N THR A 74 20.03 20.61 25.22
CA THR A 74 19.29 21.15 26.36
C THR A 74 18.22 22.08 25.84
N ASN A 75 16.95 21.74 26.11
CA ASN A 75 15.78 22.54 25.73
C ASN A 75 15.67 22.82 24.22
N THR A 76 16.06 21.83 23.40
CA THR A 76 16.10 21.91 21.94
C THR A 76 14.76 21.50 21.35
N ASP A 77 14.37 22.11 20.22
CA ASP A 77 13.18 21.71 19.48
C ASP A 77 13.37 20.33 18.84
N ILE A 78 12.38 19.45 19.00
CA ILE A 78 12.39 18.09 18.44
C ILE A 78 12.57 18.11 16.91
N ARG A 79 12.06 19.13 16.21
CA ARG A 79 12.18 19.25 14.75
C ARG A 79 13.60 19.49 14.28
N GLU A 80 14.45 20.05 15.12
CA GLU A 80 15.87 20.26 14.82
C GLU A 80 16.71 19.05 15.25
N LEU A 81 16.35 18.44 16.38
CA LEU A 81 17.07 17.30 16.96
C LEU A 81 16.87 16.01 16.15
N LEU A 82 15.64 15.68 15.73
CA LEU A 82 15.34 14.41 15.07
C LEU A 82 16.06 14.23 13.72
N PRO A 83 16.12 15.23 12.81
CA PRO A 83 16.87 15.10 11.57
C PRO A 83 18.37 14.91 11.79
N LEU A 84 18.93 15.56 12.81
CA LEU A 84 20.34 15.40 13.17
C LEU A 84 20.65 13.96 13.60
N LEU A 85 19.79 13.40 14.46
CA LEU A 85 19.91 12.01 14.91
C LEU A 85 19.65 11.01 13.77
N ALA A 86 18.65 11.26 12.93
CA ALA A 86 18.34 10.42 11.76
C ALA A 86 19.49 10.41 10.75
N SER A 87 20.11 11.56 10.50
CA SER A 87 21.28 11.69 9.64
C SER A 87 22.47 10.91 10.20
N ALA A 88 22.70 10.99 11.52
CA ALA A 88 23.75 10.22 12.20
C ALA A 88 23.48 8.70 12.18
N ALA A 89 22.20 8.30 12.19
CA ALA A 89 21.78 6.90 12.09
C ALA A 89 21.74 6.36 10.66
N GLY A 90 21.89 7.22 9.64
CA GLY A 90 21.80 6.85 8.23
C GLY A 90 20.38 6.46 7.79
N VAL A 91 19.34 7.02 8.41
CA VAL A 91 17.93 6.69 8.09
C VAL A 91 17.20 7.89 7.50
N ASN A 92 16.29 7.61 6.56
CA ASN A 92 15.36 8.61 6.05
C ASN A 92 14.24 8.83 7.06
N LEU A 93 13.94 10.10 7.36
CA LEU A 93 12.92 10.48 8.32
C LEU A 93 11.89 11.40 7.66
N VAL A 94 10.60 11.08 7.84
CA VAL A 94 9.48 11.97 7.48
C VAL A 94 8.74 12.32 8.76
N MET A 95 8.57 13.62 9.02
CA MET A 95 7.89 14.12 10.21
C MET A 95 6.53 14.71 9.83
N GLY A 96 5.49 14.38 10.59
CA GLY A 96 4.18 15.02 10.47
C GLY A 96 4.17 16.46 11.00
N PRO A 97 3.16 17.26 10.64
CA PRO A 97 3.02 18.64 11.11
C PRO A 97 2.82 18.76 12.63
N ASP A 98 2.34 17.69 13.27
CA ASP A 98 2.04 17.63 14.71
C ASP A 98 3.27 17.39 15.59
N VAL A 99 4.43 17.07 14.99
CA VAL A 99 5.69 16.89 15.74
C VAL A 99 6.13 18.25 16.27
N ARG A 100 5.91 18.50 17.57
CA ARG A 100 6.27 19.72 18.30
C ARG A 100 6.63 19.38 19.74
N GLY A 101 7.52 20.16 20.33
CA GLY A 101 7.92 20.00 21.73
C GLY A 101 9.41 20.28 21.92
N LYS A 102 9.82 20.41 23.18
CA LYS A 102 11.22 20.59 23.55
C LYS A 102 11.69 19.43 24.40
N VAL A 103 12.90 18.97 24.11
CA VAL A 103 13.48 17.81 24.79
C VAL A 103 14.91 18.16 25.21
N SER A 104 15.29 17.68 26.40
CA SER A 104 16.64 17.75 26.93
C SER A 104 17.17 16.34 27.08
N VAL A 105 18.24 16.00 26.34
CA VAL A 105 18.85 14.67 26.32
C VAL A 105 20.36 14.77 26.27
N ARG A 106 21.01 13.76 26.88
CA ARG A 106 22.46 13.60 26.84
C ARG A 106 22.78 12.15 26.49
N PHE A 107 23.40 11.95 25.33
CA PHE A 107 23.89 10.65 24.88
C PHE A 107 25.42 10.62 24.97
N GLN A 108 25.97 9.52 25.48
CA GLN A 108 27.40 9.27 25.55
C GLN A 108 27.65 7.85 25.05
N ASP A 109 28.35 7.72 23.92
CA ASP A 109 28.70 6.43 23.31
C ASP A 109 27.49 5.52 22.96
N VAL A 110 26.36 6.14 22.60
CA VAL A 110 25.10 5.44 22.31
C VAL A 110 24.95 5.19 20.81
N PRO A 111 24.47 4.01 20.36
CA PRO A 111 24.10 3.80 18.97
C PRO A 111 23.06 4.83 18.50
N ALA A 112 23.27 5.45 17.34
CA ALA A 112 22.38 6.50 16.85
C ALA A 112 20.90 6.07 16.72
N ILE A 113 20.65 4.79 16.39
CA ILE A 113 19.29 4.25 16.29
C ILE A 113 18.59 4.16 17.66
N ASP A 114 19.32 3.81 18.72
CA ASP A 114 18.80 3.72 20.08
C ASP A 114 18.55 5.11 20.65
N ALA A 115 19.45 6.05 20.37
CA ALA A 115 19.27 7.45 20.74
C ALA A 115 18.04 8.06 20.04
N LEU A 116 17.84 7.79 18.75
CA LEU A 116 16.66 8.23 18.01
C LEU A 116 15.37 7.67 18.65
N LYS A 117 15.36 6.37 18.96
CA LYS A 117 14.21 5.73 19.63
C LYS A 117 13.93 6.35 21.01
N ALA A 118 14.96 6.59 21.81
CA ALA A 118 14.81 7.19 23.14
C ALA A 118 14.20 8.60 23.09
N VAL A 119 14.60 9.43 22.11
CA VAL A 119 14.02 10.77 21.91
C VAL A 119 12.55 10.69 21.51
N ILE A 120 12.21 9.77 20.60
CA ILE A 120 10.83 9.55 20.15
C ILE A 120 9.94 9.12 21.33
N ASP A 121 10.42 8.17 22.13
CA ASP A 121 9.72 7.66 23.31
C ASP A 121 9.54 8.77 24.37
N GLN A 122 10.58 9.57 24.65
CA GLN A 122 10.50 10.69 25.59
C GLN A 122 9.54 11.80 25.12
N ALA A 123 9.46 12.03 23.81
CA ALA A 123 8.54 12.99 23.22
C ALA A 123 7.09 12.49 23.13
N GLY A 124 6.82 11.21 23.47
CA GLY A 124 5.50 10.59 23.30
C GLY A 124 5.09 10.46 21.83
N LEU A 125 6.05 10.44 20.91
CA LEU A 125 5.81 10.33 19.48
C LEU A 125 5.79 8.86 19.07
N THR A 126 5.12 8.55 17.96
CA THR A 126 5.08 7.19 17.41
C THR A 126 5.62 7.19 15.99
N VAL A 127 6.42 6.17 15.65
CA VAL A 127 6.91 5.99 14.28
C VAL A 127 5.79 5.34 13.46
N GLY A 128 5.20 6.13 12.56
CA GLY A 128 4.20 5.69 11.58
C GLY A 128 4.82 4.83 10.47
N GLY A 129 5.51 3.77 10.84
CA GLY A 129 6.15 2.79 9.96
C GLY A 129 5.63 1.39 10.22
N THR A 130 4.41 1.25 10.73
CA THR A 130 3.70 -0.02 10.62
C THR A 130 2.75 0.17 9.45
N ALA A 131 3.03 -0.50 8.33
CA ALA A 131 1.99 -0.69 7.31
C ALA A 131 0.70 -1.09 8.04
N PRO A 132 -0.50 -0.66 7.59
CA PRO A 132 -1.74 -1.10 8.21
C PRO A 132 -1.63 -2.60 8.41
N ARG A 133 -1.56 -3.04 9.67
CA ARG A 133 -1.54 -4.46 10.02
C ARG A 133 -2.74 -4.98 9.28
N ALA A 134 -2.49 -5.76 8.22
CA ALA A 134 -3.57 -6.17 7.36
C ALA A 134 -4.65 -6.75 8.28
N PRO A 135 -5.90 -6.22 8.23
CA PRO A 135 -6.94 -6.66 9.15
C PRO A 135 -7.25 -8.16 8.94
N TRP A 136 -6.87 -8.68 7.78
CA TRP A 136 -6.79 -10.11 7.53
C TRP A 136 -5.56 -10.71 8.23
N ALA A 137 -5.80 -11.72 9.06
CA ALA A 137 -4.74 -12.59 9.57
C ALA A 137 -3.91 -13.12 8.39
N LYS A 138 -2.59 -13.27 8.58
CA LYS A 138 -1.69 -13.91 7.61
C LYS A 138 -2.43 -15.13 7.03
N PRO A 139 -2.56 -15.27 5.70
CA PRO A 139 -3.29 -16.39 5.13
C PRO A 139 -2.68 -17.67 5.68
N VAL A 140 -3.44 -18.35 6.55
CA VAL A 140 -3.10 -19.70 6.96
C VAL A 140 -3.45 -20.53 5.75
N PHE A 141 -2.45 -20.79 4.91
CA PHE A 141 -2.58 -21.81 3.90
C PHE A 141 -2.86 -23.10 4.65
N TYR A 142 -4.09 -23.60 4.54
CA TYR A 142 -4.38 -24.96 4.95
C TYR A 142 -3.38 -25.83 4.19
N ASP A 143 -2.56 -26.56 4.94
CA ASP A 143 -1.75 -27.58 4.32
C ASP A 143 -2.71 -28.51 3.56
N LEU A 144 -2.43 -28.73 2.28
CA LEU A 144 -3.34 -29.45 1.39
C LEU A 144 -3.70 -30.80 2.04
N PRO A 145 -4.97 -31.21 2.05
CA PRO A 145 -5.36 -32.47 2.66
C PRO A 145 -4.59 -33.59 1.98
N VAL A 146 -3.69 -34.23 2.73
CA VAL A 146 -2.89 -35.33 2.20
C VAL A 146 -3.79 -36.55 2.01
N ASN A 147 -3.82 -37.08 0.80
CA ASN A 147 -4.66 -38.24 0.50
C ASN A 147 -4.00 -39.51 1.05
N VAL A 148 -4.60 -40.08 2.10
CA VAL A 148 -4.13 -41.31 2.77
C VAL A 148 -4.02 -42.49 1.80
N ASN A 149 -4.86 -42.53 0.75
CA ASN A 149 -4.84 -43.61 -0.23
C ASN A 149 -3.55 -43.65 -1.04
N TYR A 150 -2.91 -42.50 -1.27
CA TYR A 150 -1.70 -42.39 -2.11
C TYR A 150 -0.45 -41.96 -1.34
N ALA A 151 -0.59 -41.52 -0.09
CA ALA A 151 0.54 -41.11 0.73
C ALA A 151 1.55 -42.25 0.94
N SER A 152 2.83 -41.88 1.03
CA SER A 152 3.90 -42.79 1.42
C SER A 152 3.91 -42.98 2.95
N GLU A 153 4.55 -44.05 3.42
CA GLU A 153 4.69 -44.33 4.86
C GLU A 153 5.35 -43.17 5.60
N THR A 154 6.41 -42.60 5.03
CA THR A 154 7.13 -41.47 5.61
C THR A 154 6.27 -40.22 5.70
N THR A 155 5.47 -39.94 4.67
CA THR A 155 4.54 -38.81 4.67
C THR A 155 3.44 -38.97 5.72
N LEU A 156 2.89 -40.18 5.91
CA LEU A 156 1.87 -40.41 6.93
C LEU A 156 2.42 -40.21 8.34
N ARG A 157 3.63 -40.71 8.61
CA ARG A 157 4.31 -40.56 9.91
C ARG A 157 4.52 -39.10 10.28
N SER A 158 5.08 -38.32 9.36
CA SER A 158 5.40 -36.92 9.63
C SER A 158 4.18 -36.00 9.65
N ARG A 159 3.06 -36.38 9.03
CA ARG A 159 1.85 -35.55 8.96
C ARG A 159 0.84 -35.81 10.06
N PHE A 160 0.73 -37.07 10.49
CA PHE A 160 -0.30 -37.50 11.43
C PHE A 160 0.28 -37.95 12.77
N ASP A 161 1.59 -37.79 12.99
CA ASP A 161 2.29 -38.18 14.21
C ASP A 161 2.00 -39.63 14.64
N ILE A 162 2.01 -40.55 13.65
CA ILE A 162 1.76 -41.98 13.87
C ILE A 162 3.05 -42.81 13.93
N THR A 163 2.98 -43.95 14.61
CA THR A 163 4.10 -44.90 14.72
C THR A 163 4.46 -45.52 13.35
N PRO A 164 5.71 -45.93 13.14
CA PRO A 164 6.13 -46.58 11.89
C PRO A 164 5.35 -47.86 11.60
N GLU A 165 5.06 -48.65 12.64
CA GLU A 165 4.31 -49.90 12.50
C GLU A 165 2.89 -49.65 11.98
N LEU A 166 2.22 -48.63 12.50
CA LEU A 166 0.87 -48.24 12.07
C LEU A 166 0.88 -47.69 10.65
N ALA A 167 1.86 -46.84 10.29
CA ALA A 167 2.00 -46.30 8.95
C ALA A 167 2.22 -47.41 7.91
N HIS A 168 3.09 -48.37 8.22
CA HIS A 168 3.33 -49.54 7.38
C HIS A 168 2.06 -50.39 7.25
N TRP A 169 1.31 -50.61 8.34
CA TRP A 169 0.04 -51.34 8.29
C TRP A 169 -0.99 -50.67 7.38
N VAL A 170 -1.16 -49.34 7.45
CA VAL A 170 -2.10 -48.58 6.59
C VAL A 170 -1.76 -48.76 5.10
N VAL A 171 -0.48 -48.65 4.75
CA VAL A 171 0.00 -48.85 3.37
C VAL A 171 -0.19 -50.28 2.89
N LYS A 172 -0.05 -51.26 3.78
CA LYS A 172 -0.25 -52.68 3.48
C LYS A 172 -1.74 -53.06 3.37
N ALA A 173 -2.60 -52.49 4.21
CA ALA A 173 -4.03 -52.79 4.22
C ALA A 173 -4.74 -52.31 2.92
N ARG A 174 -4.31 -51.17 2.36
CA ARG A 174 -4.86 -50.66 1.09
C ARG A 174 -4.58 -51.57 -0.12
N THR A 175 -3.44 -52.27 -0.14
CA THR A 175 -3.09 -53.14 -1.28
C THR A 175 -3.82 -54.48 -1.24
N MET A 176 -4.34 -54.88 -0.08
CA MET A 176 -5.10 -56.13 0.09
C MET A 176 -6.55 -56.04 -0.38
N THR A 177 -7.10 -54.83 -0.51
CA THR A 177 -8.52 -54.62 -0.86
C THR A 177 -8.76 -54.48 -2.37
N VAL A 178 -7.70 -54.47 -3.19
CA VAL A 178 -7.79 -54.43 -4.65
C VAL A 178 -7.80 -55.86 -5.21
N LYS A 179 -8.96 -56.53 -5.18
CA LYS A 179 -9.18 -57.79 -5.89
C LYS A 179 -10.64 -57.93 -6.32
#